data_AF-A0AB37JAM0-F1
#
_entry.id   AF-A0AB37JAM0-F1
#
_cell.length_a   1.000
_cell.length_b   1.000
_cell.length_c   1.000
_cell.angle_alpha   90.00
_cell.angle_beta   90.00
_cell.angle_gamma   90.00
#
_symmetry.space_group_name_H-M   'P 1'
#
loop_
_entity.id
_entity.type
_entity.pdbx_description
1 polymer ?
#
loop_
_entity_poly.entity_id
_entity_poly.type
_entity_poly.pdbx_seq_one_letter_code
_entity_poly.pdbx_strand_id
1 'polypeptide(L)' 'MNDELLFVGKARKVRQRIKNHRDEVYRIDVCIVEDPMEREIYETYMINEFQAKYNMDKVFYK' A
#
# COMPACT_ATOMS: atom_id res chain seq x y z
N MET A 1 13.19 11.40 -9.41
CA MET A 1 12.34 10.19 -9.37
C MET A 1 11.60 10.28 -8.06
N ASN A 2 10.29 10.55 -8.10
CA ASN A 2 9.52 10.66 -6.87
C ASN A 2 9.23 9.24 -6.40
N ASP A 3 9.75 8.86 -5.23
CA ASP A 3 9.45 7.59 -4.56
C ASP A 3 8.00 7.62 -4.01
N GLU A 4 7.03 7.92 -4.87
CA GLU A 4 5.61 7.98 -4.55
C GLU A 4 5.08 6.58 -4.24
N LEU A 5 4.42 6.43 -3.09
CA LEU A 5 3.82 5.16 -2.71
C LEU A 5 2.53 4.93 -3.50
N LEU A 6 2.54 3.93 -4.39
CA LEU A 6 1.38 3.67 -5.25
C LEU A 6 0.26 2.93 -4.51
N PHE A 7 0.61 1.90 -3.73
CA PHE A 7 -0.38 1.07 -3.05
C PHE A 7 0.21 0.28 -1.88
N VAL A 8 -0.55 0.15 -0.81
CA VAL A 8 -0.25 -0.71 0.35
C VAL A 8 -1.36 -1.74 0.50
N GLY A 9 -0.96 -3.00 0.69
CA GLY A 9 -1.89 -4.02 1.14
C GLY A 9 -1.32 -5.42 1.17
N LYS A 10 -2.18 -6.36 1.55
CA LYS A 10 -1.84 -7.79 1.66
C LYS A 10 -1.29 -8.32 0.33
N ALA A 11 -0.13 -8.98 0.35
CA ALA A 11 0.58 -9.49 -0.83
C ALA A 11 -0.32 -10.21 -1.85
N ARG A 12 -1.25 -11.06 -1.37
CA ARG A 12 -2.21 -11.79 -2.23
C ARG A 12 -3.15 -10.91 -3.06
N LYS A 13 -3.38 -9.65 -2.65
CA LYS A 13 -4.28 -8.70 -3.32
C LYS A 13 -3.55 -7.66 -4.18
N VAL A 14 -2.25 -7.48 -3.99
CA VAL A 14 -1.44 -6.42 -4.66
C VAL A 14 -1.57 -6.52 -6.18
N ARG A 15 -1.40 -7.71 -6.75
CA ARG A 15 -1.53 -7.92 -8.21
C ARG A 15 -2.89 -7.49 -8.76
N GLN A 16 -3.97 -7.77 -8.03
CA GLN A 16 -5.33 -7.46 -8.47
C GLN A 16 -5.60 -5.97 -8.39
N ARG A 17 -5.17 -5.31 -7.31
CA ARG A 17 -5.44 -3.89 -7.05
C ARG A 17 -4.66 -2.95 -7.97
N ILE A 18 -3.44 -3.32 -8.35
CA ILE A 18 -2.56 -2.51 -9.23
C ILE A 18 -2.65 -2.93 -10.71
N LYS A 19 -3.57 -3.82 -11.10
CA LYS A 19 -3.62 -4.38 -12.47
C LYS A 19 -3.60 -3.31 -13.57
N ASN A 20 -4.33 -2.21 -13.39
CA ASN A 20 -4.45 -1.14 -14.38
C ASN A 20 -3.33 -0.08 -14.30
N HIS A 21 -2.50 -0.14 -13.25
CA HIS A 21 -1.41 0.81 -12.96
C HIS A 21 -0.05 0.10 -12.89
N ARG A 22 0.05 -1.08 -13.52
CA ARG A 22 1.24 -1.93 -13.42
C ARG A 22 2.49 -1.28 -13.98
N ASP A 23 2.33 -0.46 -15.01
CA ASP A 23 3.44 0.18 -15.71
C ASP A 23 4.07 1.32 -14.89
N GLU A 24 3.39 1.78 -13.83
CA GLU A 24 3.94 2.75 -12.86
C GLU A 24 4.80 2.08 -11.78
N VAL A 25 4.73 0.75 -11.63
CA VAL A 25 5.43 0.03 -10.56
C VAL A 25 6.91 -0.16 -10.90
N TYR A 26 7.77 0.54 -10.16
CA TYR A 26 9.23 0.38 -10.27
C TYR A 26 9.81 -0.61 -9.24
N ARG A 27 9.26 -0.65 -8.02
CA ARG A 27 9.73 -1.51 -6.92
C ARG A 27 8.55 -2.05 -6.12
N ILE A 28 8.71 -3.26 -5.58
CA ILE A 28 7.78 -3.86 -4.62
C ILE A 28 8.58 -4.26 -3.39
N ASP A 29 8.23 -3.69 -2.25
CA ASP A 29 8.79 -4.04 -0.95
C ASP A 29 7.81 -4.91 -0.16
N VAL A 30 8.34 -5.82 0.66
CA VAL A 30 7.53 -6.75 1.47
C VAL A 30 8.02 -6.70 2.91
N CYS A 31 7.09 -6.48 3.83
CA CYS A 31 7.31 -6.60 5.27
C CYS A 31 6.49 -7.78 5.80
N ILE A 32 7.11 -8.65 6.60
CA ILE A 32 6.44 -9.77 7.27
C ILE A 32 6.09 -9.29 8.68
N VAL A 33 4.80 -9.32 9.01
CA VAL A 33 4.28 -8.95 10.33
C VAL A 33 3.46 -10.13 10.85
N GLU A 34 3.85 -10.66 12.00
CA GLU A 34 3.24 -11.86 12.59
C GLU A 34 1.88 -11.54 13.20
N ASP A 35 1.79 -10.45 13.96
CA ASP A 35 0.57 -10.06 14.64
C ASP A 35 -0.46 -9.45 13.65
N PRO A 36 -1.71 -9.95 13.63
CA PRO A 36 -2.71 -9.47 12.69
C PRO A 36 -3.16 -8.04 12.99
N MET A 37 -3.12 -7.57 14.24
CA MET A 37 -3.51 -6.21 14.63
C MET A 37 -2.42 -5.22 14.24
N GLU A 38 -1.15 -5.50 14.53
CA GLU A 38 -0.01 -4.69 14.09
C GLU A 38 0.01 -4.52 12.57
N ARG A 39 -0.25 -5.61 11.83
CA ARG A 39 -0.31 -5.56 10.36
C ARG A 39 -1.36 -4.58 9.85
N GLU A 40 -2.53 -4.55 10.47
CA GLU A 40 -3.61 -3.64 10.04
C GLU A 40 -3.30 -2.18 10.43
N ILE A 41 -2.63 -1.96 11.57
CA ILE A 41 -2.12 -0.65 11.99
C ILE A 41 -1.08 -0.14 11.00
N TYR A 42 -0.04 -0.93 10.69
CA TYR A 42 1.01 -0.53 9.76
C TYR A 42 0.46 -0.27 8.36
N GLU A 43 -0.47 -1.10 7.86
CA GLU A 43 -1.14 -0.85 6.58
C GLU A 43 -1.84 0.50 6.58
N THR A 44 -2.65 0.79 7.61
CA THR A 44 -3.38 2.06 7.73
C THR A 44 -2.42 3.23 7.87
N TYR A 45 -1.38 3.10 8.68
CA TYR A 45 -0.37 4.13 8.89
C TYR A 45 0.35 4.48 7.58
N MET A 46 0.86 3.49 6.85
CA MET A 46 1.58 3.72 5.58
C MET A 46 0.69 4.34 4.50
N ILE A 47 -0.58 3.94 4.43
CA ILE A 47 -1.55 4.55 3.49
C ILE A 47 -1.66 6.05 3.73
N ASN A 48 -1.71 6.46 4.99
CA ASN A 48 -2.03 7.84 5.36
C ASN A 48 -0.80 8.73 5.44
N GLU A 49 0.28 8.24 6.03
CA GLU A 49 1.55 8.97 6.16
C GLU A 49 2.14 9.30 4.78
N PHE A 50 2.11 8.33 3.87
CA PHE A 50 2.70 8.46 2.53
C PHE A 50 1.67 8.72 1.42
N GLN A 51 0.41 8.95 1.79
CA GLN A 51 -0.69 9.27 0.88
C GLN A 51 -0.78 8.31 -0.33
N ALA A 52 -0.91 7.02 -0.05
CA ALA A 52 -0.83 5.98 -1.06
C ALA A 52 -1.85 6.18 -2.20
N LYS A 53 -1.34 6.47 -3.40
CA LYS A 53 -2.09 7.03 -4.54
C LYS A 53 -3.33 6.23 -4.96
N TYR A 54 -3.25 4.90 -4.93
CA TYR A 54 -4.30 4.00 -5.40
C TYR A 54 -5.04 3.25 -4.29
N ASN A 55 -4.78 3.56 -3.01
CA ASN A 55 -5.60 3.08 -1.92
C ASN A 55 -6.92 3.88 -1.87
N MET A 56 -8.06 3.19 -1.92
CA MET A 56 -9.39 3.81 -1.73
C MET A 56 -9.93 3.55 -0.31
N ASP A 57 -9.55 2.41 0.27
CA ASP A 57 -9.96 1.99 1.61
C ASP A 57 -8.95 2.53 2.64
N LYS A 58 -9.42 2.88 3.85
CA LYS A 58 -8.59 3.32 4.99
C LYS A 58 -7.81 4.64 4.74
N VAL A 59 -8.31 5.49 3.85
CA VAL A 59 -7.76 6.82 3.57
C VAL A 59 -8.46 7.87 4.45
N PHE A 60 -7.67 8.63 5.22
CA PHE A 60 -8.14 9.60 6.21
C PHE A 60 -7.48 10.99 6.06
N TYR A 61 -6.50 11.16 5.17
CA TYR A 61 -5.95 12.47 4.85
C TYR A 61 -6.94 13.28 3.98
N LYS A 62 -6.99 14.61 4.21
CA LYS A 62 -7.77 15.58 3.44
C LYS A 62 -6.88 16.70 2.94
#